data_AF-A0A553EL52-F1
#
_entry.id   AF-A0A553EL52-F1
#
_cell.length_a   1.000
_cell.length_b   1.000
_cell.length_c   1.000
_cell.angle_alpha   90.00
_cell.angle_beta   90.00
_cell.angle_gamma   90.00
#
_symmetry.space_group_name_H-M   'P 1'
#
loop_
_entity.id
_entity.type
_entity.pdbx_description
1 polymer ?
#
loop_
_entity_poly.entity_id
_entity_poly.type
_entity_poly.pdbx_seq_one_letter_code
_entity_poly.pdbx_strand_id
1 'polypeptide(L)' 'MNIELSKAFGTVVRERRTQLKLSQEELAHQAGLHRTYIGMIERGEKNIALENIHKISTALKTSISDLFIQLEKSQS' A
#
# COMPACT_ATOMS: atom_id res chain seq x y z
N MET A 1 -10.73 -12.25 6.22
CA MET A 1 -9.64 -11.51 5.57
C MET A 1 -8.68 -12.52 4.96
N ASN A 2 -8.40 -12.45 3.67
CA ASN A 2 -7.37 -13.29 3.06
C ASN A 2 -6.00 -12.70 3.45
N ILE A 3 -5.33 -13.36 4.39
CA ILE A 3 -4.06 -12.89 4.97
C ILE A 3 -2.97 -12.84 3.90
N GLU A 4 -2.92 -13.83 3.01
CA GLU A 4 -1.90 -13.90 1.96
C GLU A 4 -2.10 -12.80 0.91
N LEU A 5 -3.35 -12.52 0.52
CA LEU A 5 -3.68 -11.39 -0.35
C LEU A 5 -3.29 -10.04 0.28
N SER A 6 -3.57 -9.88 1.58
CA SER A 6 -3.29 -8.63 2.30
C SER A 6 -1.79 -8.37 2.45
N LYS A 7 -1.01 -9.42 2.72
CA LYS A 7 0.46 -9.35 2.75
C LYS A 7 1.03 -9.02 1.37
N ALA A 8 0.55 -9.68 0.32
CA ALA A 8 1.02 -9.43 -1.05
C ALA A 8 0.75 -7.98 -1.47
N PHE A 9 -0.44 -7.45 -1.18
CA PHE A 9 -0.75 -6.04 -1.41
C PHE A 9 0.13 -5.10 -0.56
N GLY A 10 0.34 -5.44 0.70
CA GLY A 10 1.25 -4.72 1.60
C GLY A 10 2.69 -4.63 1.07
N THR A 11 3.19 -5.71 0.47
CA THR A 11 4.51 -5.75 -0.19
C THR A 11 4.56 -4.79 -1.38
N VAL A 12 3.55 -4.80 -2.27
CA VAL A 12 3.48 -3.87 -3.42
C VAL A 12 3.49 -2.40 -2.95
N VAL A 13 2.71 -2.07 -1.92
CA VAL A 13 2.69 -0.73 -1.32
C VAL A 13 4.07 -0.34 -0.81
N ARG A 14 4.73 -1.26 -0.07
CA ARG A 14 6.07 -1.04 0.48
C ARG A 14 7.10 -0.81 -0.62
N GLU A 15 7.10 -1.65 -1.66
CA GLU A 15 8.03 -1.56 -2.78
C GLU A 15 7.88 -0.24 -3.54
N ARG A 16 6.63 0.16 -3.84
CA ARG A 16 6.38 1.44 -4.50
C ARG A 16 6.82 2.61 -3.61
N ARG A 17 6.56 2.54 -2.30
CA ARG A 17 7.00 3.56 -1.34
C ARG A 17 8.52 3.70 -1.32
N THR A 18 9.26 2.59 -1.26
CA THR A 18 10.73 2.61 -1.20
C THR A 18 11.35 3.07 -2.51
N GLN A 19 10.76 2.77 -3.67
CA GLN A 19 11.16 3.34 -4.96
C GLN A 19 11.08 4.88 -4.97
N LEU A 20 10.06 5.43 -4.30
CA LEU A 20 9.92 6.88 -4.12
C LEU A 20 10.76 7.45 -2.96
N LYS A 21 11.54 6.61 -2.28
CA LYS A 21 12.37 6.97 -1.11
C LYS A 21 11.58 7.60 0.04
N LEU A 22 10.30 7.25 0.17
CA LEU A 22 9.44 7.76 1.24
C LEU A 22 9.57 6.89 2.51
N SER A 23 9.57 7.53 3.68
CA SER A 23 9.37 6.82 4.96
C SER A 23 7.89 6.45 5.12
N GLN A 24 7.56 5.57 6.07
CA GLN A 24 6.15 5.28 6.39
C GLN A 24 5.44 6.53 6.93
N GLU A 25 6.14 7.38 7.69
CA GLU A 25 5.60 8.66 8.19
C GLU A 25 5.26 9.59 7.03
N GLU A 26 6.15 9.69 6.05
CA GLU A 26 5.97 10.54 4.88
C GLU A 26 4.79 10.08 4.00
N LEU A 27 4.68 8.77 3.73
CA LEU A 27 3.53 8.22 3.01
C LEU A 27 2.23 8.47 3.79
N ALA A 28 2.25 8.29 5.11
CA ALA A 28 1.08 8.49 5.95
C ALA A 28 0.61 9.95 5.90
N HIS A 29 1.54 10.89 6.04
CA HIS A 29 1.27 12.32 5.93
C HIS A 29 0.67 12.68 4.56
N GLN A 30 1.28 12.22 3.46
CA GLN A 30 0.78 12.49 2.10
C GLN A 30 -0.58 11.84 1.81
N ALA A 31 -0.87 10.67 2.39
CA ALA A 31 -2.15 9.97 2.24
C ALA A 31 -3.24 10.48 3.21
N GLY A 32 -2.92 11.37 4.16
CA GLY A 32 -3.83 11.77 5.22
C GLY A 32 -4.23 10.60 6.14
N LEU A 33 -3.29 9.69 6.41
CA LEU A 33 -3.48 8.50 7.22
C LEU A 33 -2.51 8.49 8.41
N HIS A 34 -2.77 7.66 9.41
CA HIS A 34 -1.86 7.50 10.54
C HIS A 34 -0.67 6.59 10.17
N ARG A 35 0.57 6.92 10.58
CA ARG A 35 1.76 6.10 10.26
C ARG A 35 1.58 4.63 10.67
N THR A 36 1.02 4.37 11.84
CA THR A 36 0.81 2.99 12.30
C THR A 36 -0.12 2.20 11.38
N TYR A 37 -1.11 2.88 10.75
CA TYR A 37 -2.00 2.26 9.77
C TYR A 37 -1.24 1.88 8.50
N ILE A 38 -0.37 2.75 7.98
CA ILE A 38 0.55 2.40 6.87
C ILE A 38 1.42 1.19 7.24
N GLY A 39 1.97 1.16 8.45
CA GLY A 39 2.76 0.01 8.92
C GLY A 39 1.96 -1.28 8.98
N MET A 40 0.71 -1.25 9.46
CA MET A 40 -0.19 -2.41 9.48
C MET A 40 -0.53 -2.90 8.07
N ILE A 41 -0.72 -1.96 7.13
CA ILE A 41 -0.97 -2.26 5.71
C ILE A 41 0.20 -3.02 5.10
N GLU A 42 1.43 -2.51 5.27
CA GLU A 42 2.62 -3.14 4.70
C GLU A 42 2.90 -4.53 5.28
N ARG A 43 2.38 -4.83 6.47
CA ARG A 43 2.47 -6.16 7.10
C ARG A 43 1.26 -7.06 6.82
N GLY A 44 0.26 -6.58 6.08
CA GLY A 44 -0.96 -7.34 5.79
C GLY A 44 -1.89 -7.55 6.99
N GLU A 45 -1.79 -6.71 8.03
CA GLU A 45 -2.54 -6.84 9.29
C GLU A 45 -3.95 -6.23 9.23
N LYS A 46 -4.29 -5.55 8.14
CA LYS A 46 -5.57 -4.86 7.96
C LYS A 46 -6.20 -5.18 6.62
N ASN A 47 -7.52 -5.34 6.65
CA ASN A 47 -8.34 -5.25 5.45
C ASN A 47 -8.54 -3.76 5.12
N ILE A 48 -8.12 -3.34 3.93
CA ILE A 48 -8.05 -1.93 3.54
C ILE A 48 -9.31 -1.57 2.77
N ALA A 49 -9.98 -0.50 3.19
CA ALA A 49 -11.12 0.03 2.45
C ALA A 49 -10.66 0.67 1.13
N LEU A 50 -11.49 0.60 0.09
CA LEU A 50 -11.20 1.14 -1.23
C LEU A 50 -10.79 2.62 -1.19
N GLU A 51 -11.41 3.44 -0.34
CA GLU A 51 -11.05 4.85 -0.16
C GLU A 51 -9.59 5.02 0.30
N ASN A 52 -9.11 4.16 1.21
CA ASN A 52 -7.73 4.22 1.68
C ASN A 52 -6.75 3.70 0.62
N ILE A 53 -7.15 2.74 -0.21
CA ILE A 53 -6.38 2.34 -1.39
C ILE A 53 -6.22 3.53 -2.34
N HIS A 54 -7.29 4.29 -2.58
CA HIS A 54 -7.22 5.49 -3.43
C HIS A 54 -6.28 6.56 -2.84
N LYS A 55 -6.40 6.87 -1.55
CA LYS A 55 -5.49 7.81 -0.84
C LYS A 55 -4.03 7.37 -0.96
N ILE A 56 -3.75 6.09 -0.70
CA ILE A 56 -2.40 5.54 -0.78
C ILE A 56 -1.87 5.58 -2.22
N SER A 57 -2.68 5.19 -3.21
CA SER A 57 -2.27 5.23 -4.63
C SER A 57 -1.90 6.65 -5.07
N THR A 58 -2.69 7.64 -4.65
CA THR A 58 -2.44 9.06 -4.92
C THR A 58 -1.13 9.52 -4.30
N ALA A 59 -0.90 9.22 -3.01
CA ALA A 59 0.35 9.54 -2.31
C ALA A 59 1.58 8.81 -2.92
N LEU A 60 1.37 7.60 -3.44
CA LEU A 60 2.39 6.81 -4.15
C LEU A 60 2.57 7.19 -5.63
N LYS A 61 1.93 8.27 -6.08
CA LYS A 61 2.03 8.79 -7.46
C LYS A 61 1.84 7.66 -8.49
N THR A 62 0.77 6.88 -8.31
CA THR A 62 0.45 5.71 -9.13
C THR A 62 -1.07 5.51 -9.19
N SER A 63 -1.57 4.80 -10.20
CA SER A 63 -2.98 4.43 -10.24
C SER A 63 -3.29 3.22 -9.36
N ILE A 64 -4.56 3.04 -8.98
CA ILE A 64 -5.01 1.81 -8.29
C ILE A 64 -4.76 0.58 -9.19
N SER A 65 -5.02 0.72 -10.50
CA SER A 65 -4.76 -0.34 -11.48
C SER A 65 -3.30 -0.79 -11.48
N ASP A 66 -2.34 0.14 -11.40
CA ASP A 66 -0.92 -0.23 -11.36
C ASP A 66 -0.61 -1.06 -10.11
N LEU A 67 -1.14 -0.68 -8.94
CA LEU A 67 -0.95 -1.46 -7.71
C LEU A 67 -1.49 -2.89 -7.86
N PHE A 68 -2.65 -3.05 -8.51
CA PHE A 68 -3.24 -4.38 -8.71
C PHE A 68 -2.52 -5.20 -9.78
N ILE A 69 -2.04 -4.57 -10.85
CA ILE A 69 -1.19 -5.23 -11.85
C ILE A 69 0.10 -5.74 -11.21
N GLN A 70 0.74 -4.95 -10.32
CA GLN A 70 1.92 -5.42 -9.60
C GLN A 70 1.58 -6.56 -8.64
N LEU A 71 0.43 -6.48 -7.94
CA LEU A 71 -0.05 -7.55 -7.07
C LEU A 71 -0.24 -8.88 -7.80
N GLU A 72 -0.80 -8.85 -9.00
CA GLU A 72 -1.00 -10.04 -9.84
C GLU A 72 0.34 -10.60 -10.34
N LYS A 73 1.29 -9.73 -10.73
CA LYS A 73 2.63 -10.13 -11.16
C LYS A 73 3.44 -10.80 -10.05
N SER A 74 3.32 -10.35 -8.80
CA SER A 74 4.01 -10.96 -7.66
C SER A 74 3.49 -12.36 -7.28
N GLN A 75 2.38 -12.82 -7.88
CA GLN A 75 1.81 -14.15 -7.67
C GLN A 75 2.10 -15.14 -8.82
N SER A 76 2.78 -14.68 -9.88
CA SER A 76 3.22 -15.50 -11.02
C SER A 76 4.68 -15.94 -10.85
#